data_AF-A0A3S1AD92-F1
#
_entry.id   AF-A0A3S1AD92-F1
#
_cell.length_a   1.000
_cell.length_b   1.000
_cell.length_c   1.000
_cell.angle_alpha   90.00
_cell.angle_beta   90.00
_cell.angle_gamma   90.00
#
_symmetry.space_group_name_H-M   'P 1'
#
loop_
_entity.id
_entity.type
_entity.pdbx_description
1 polymer ?
#
loop_
_entity_poly.entity_id
_entity_poly.type
_entity_poly.pdbx_seq_one_letter_code
_entity_poly.pdbx_strand_id
1 'polypeptide(L)' 'MSPEQNLLTKWRSLPKDKQEQVEDFVEFLYLKTSSSKPPLGERLRKLRAKIVASGEPLLTPEEIEKEVASRRGGFQDNE' A
#
# COMPACT_ATOMS: atom_id res chain seq x y z
N MET A 1 25.64 -30.14 1.28
CA MET A 1 24.44 -29.98 2.13
C MET A 1 23.37 -29.29 1.32
N SER A 2 22.10 -29.61 1.56
CA SER A 2 21.00 -28.86 0.93
C SER A 2 20.95 -27.41 1.46
N PRO A 3 20.36 -26.48 0.70
CA PRO A 3 20.14 -25.11 1.17
C PRO A 3 19.38 -25.05 2.50
N GLU A 4 18.37 -25.91 2.66
CA GLU A 4 17.57 -26.04 3.88
C GLU A 4 18.40 -26.51 5.08
N GLN A 5 19.23 -27.53 4.89
CA GLN A 5 20.13 -28.03 5.94
C GLN A 5 21.11 -26.94 6.39
N ASN A 6 21.66 -26.18 5.45
CA ASN A 6 22.58 -25.07 5.76
C ASN A 6 21.87 -23.98 6.58
N LEU A 7 20.63 -23.64 6.23
CA LEU A 7 19.82 -22.67 6.98
C LEU A 7 19.55 -23.14 8.41
N LEU A 8 19.16 -24.41 8.59
CA LEU A 8 18.91 -24.98 9.91
C LEU A 8 20.18 -25.03 10.78
N THR A 9 21.33 -25.37 10.18
CA THR A 9 22.61 -25.35 10.90
C THR A 9 22.95 -23.93 11.36
N LYS A 10 22.80 -22.92 10.48
CA LYS A 10 23.04 -21.52 10.84
C LYS A 10 22.08 -21.02 11.92
N TRP A 11 20.79 -21.30 11.79
CA TRP A 11 19.76 -20.96 12.79
C TRP A 11 20.11 -21.52 14.17
N ARG A 12 20.46 -22.81 14.26
CA ARG A 12 20.80 -23.47 15.53
C ARG A 12 22.08 -22.93 16.18
N SER A 13 22.98 -22.35 15.39
CA SER A 13 24.22 -21.74 15.90
C SER A 13 24.03 -20.31 16.44
N LEU A 14 22.87 -19.69 16.19
CA LEU A 14 22.59 -18.33 16.66
C LEU A 14 22.29 -18.30 18.16
N PRO A 15 22.71 -17.23 18.87
CA PRO A 15 22.21 -16.90 20.19
C PRO A 15 20.69 -16.64 20.19
N LYS A 16 20.06 -16.78 21.37
CA LYS A 16 18.59 -16.73 21.52
C LYS A 16 17.97 -15.42 21.03
N ASP A 17 18.62 -14.27 21.30
CA ASP A 17 18.17 -12.94 20.84
C ASP A 17 18.19 -12.82 19.31
N LYS A 18 19.09 -13.55 18.65
CA LYS A 18 19.21 -13.58 17.19
C LYS A 18 18.24 -14.55 16.55
N GLN A 19 17.85 -15.62 17.25
CA GLN A 19 16.75 -16.49 16.82
C GLN A 19 15.43 -15.72 16.84
N GLU A 20 15.15 -14.97 17.91
CA GLU A 20 13.96 -14.12 18.02
C GLU A 20 13.88 -13.09 16.88
N GLN A 21 14.99 -12.41 16.55
CA GLN A 21 15.06 -11.49 15.40
C GLN A 21 14.74 -12.16 14.05
N VAL A 22 15.12 -13.43 13.87
CA VAL A 22 14.83 -14.15 12.63
C VAL A 22 13.38 -14.63 12.61
N GLU A 23 12.80 -15.01 13.75
CA GLU A 23 11.36 -15.26 13.92
C GLU A 23 10.53 -14.03 13.55
N ASP A 24 10.85 -12.86 14.13
CA ASP A 24 10.21 -11.58 13.80
C ASP A 24 10.29 -11.26 12.30
N PHE A 25 11.46 -11.51 11.69
CA PHE A 25 11.66 -11.27 10.27
C PHE A 25 10.83 -12.21 9.39
N VAL A 26 10.72 -13.49 9.77
CA VAL A 26 9.89 -14.47 9.06
C VAL A 26 8.41 -14.08 9.15
N GLU A 27 7.94 -13.68 10.33
CA GLU A 27 6.57 -13.18 10.51
C GLU A 27 6.31 -11.93 9.65
N PHE A 28 7.24 -10.97 9.64
CA PHE A 28 7.18 -9.82 8.74
C PHE A 28 7.08 -10.23 7.27
N LEU A 29 7.88 -11.20 6.82
CA LEU A 29 7.82 -11.69 5.44
C LEU A 29 6.45 -12.29 5.13
N TYR A 30 5.87 -13.11 6.02
CA TYR A 30 4.53 -13.66 5.86
C TYR A 30 3.46 -12.56 5.76
N LEU A 31 3.52 -11.54 6.62
CA LEU A 31 2.59 -10.40 6.57
C LEU A 31 2.73 -9.60 5.28
N LYS A 32 3.97 -9.39 4.81
CA LYS A 32 4.24 -8.71 3.54
C LYS A 32 3.71 -9.49 2.34
N THR A 33 3.92 -10.81 2.30
CA THR A 33 3.51 -11.66 1.17
C THR A 33 2.03 -12.03 1.18
N SER A 34 1.40 -12.11 2.36
CA SER A 34 -0.04 -12.36 2.50
C SER A 34 -0.90 -11.16 2.11
N SER A 35 -0.30 -9.97 2.00
CA SER A 35 -0.94 -8.78 1.44
C SER A 35 -1.06 -8.84 -0.10
N SER A 36 -1.77 -9.83 -0.64
CA SER A 36 -2.26 -9.84 -2.04
C SER A 36 -3.37 -8.83 -2.29
N LYS A 37 -3.35 -7.67 -1.63
CA LYS A 37 -4.20 -6.55 -2.04
C LYS A 37 -3.56 -5.99 -3.30
N PRO A 38 -4.25 -5.90 -4.46
CA PRO A 38 -3.85 -4.89 -5.43
C PRO A 38 -3.86 -3.58 -4.62
N PRO A 39 -2.72 -2.90 -4.46
CA PRO A 39 -2.68 -1.73 -3.61
C PRO A 39 -3.73 -0.81 -4.20
N LEU A 40 -4.70 -0.38 -3.40
CA LEU A 40 -5.69 0.60 -3.85
C LEU A 40 -4.98 1.74 -4.60
N GLY A 41 -3.79 2.12 -4.14
CA GLY A 41 -2.87 3.03 -4.82
C GLY A 41 -2.43 2.62 -6.24
N GLU A 42 -2.12 1.37 -6.53
CA GLU A 42 -1.78 0.92 -7.90
C GLU A 42 -2.99 1.03 -8.83
N ARG A 43 -4.17 0.62 -8.34
CA ARG A 43 -5.41 0.72 -9.11
C ARG A 43 -5.80 2.18 -9.36
N LEU A 44 -5.67 3.04 -8.34
CA LEU A 44 -5.87 4.49 -8.45
C LEU A 44 -4.87 5.15 -9.40
N ARG A 45 -3.60 4.73 -9.39
CA ARG A 45 -2.57 5.21 -10.34
C ARG A 45 -2.92 4.84 -11.78
N LYS A 46 -3.37 3.60 -12.03
CA LYS A 46 -3.82 3.17 -13.37
C LYS A 46 -5.04 3.99 -13.83
N LEU A 47 -5.99 4.26 -12.94
CA LEU A 47 -7.16 5.10 -13.25
C LEU A 47 -6.74 6.55 -13.56
N ARG A 48 -5.86 7.15 -12.73
CA ARG A 48 -5.31 8.49 -12.99
C ARG A 48 -4.62 8.57 -14.36
N ALA A 49 -3.82 7.57 -14.73
CA ALA A 49 -3.15 7.54 -16.02
C ALA A 49 -4.15 7.55 -17.19
N LYS A 50 -5.27 6.81 -17.07
CA LYS A 50 -6.34 6.81 -18.08
C LYS A 50 -7.04 8.17 -18.19
N ILE A 51 -7.31 8.84 -17.07
CA ILE A 51 -7.93 10.17 -17.04
C ILE A 51 -7.01 11.21 -17.68
N VAL A 52 -5.70 11.16 -17.42
CA VAL A 52 -4.75 12.08 -18.06
C VAL A 52 -4.64 11.80 -19.56
N ALA A 53 -4.63 10.52 -19.95
CA ALA A 53 -4.53 10.11 -21.36
C ALA A 53 -5.78 10.44 -22.19
N SER A 54 -6.97 10.60 -21.58
CA SER A 54 -8.16 11.03 -22.31
C SER A 54 -8.06 12.49 -22.77
N GLY A 55 -7.14 13.27 -22.20
CA GLY A 55 -6.98 14.69 -22.53
C GLY A 55 -8.11 15.56 -22.00
N GLU A 56 -9.01 15.01 -21.18
CA GLU A 56 -10.01 15.82 -20.49
C GLU A 56 -9.33 16.76 -19.49
N PRO A 57 -9.68 18.06 -19.50
CA PRO A 57 -9.11 19.01 -18.56
C PRO A 57 -9.46 18.59 -17.13
N LEU A 58 -8.44 18.57 -16.27
CA LEU A 58 -8.64 18.33 -14.84
C LEU A 58 -9.33 19.54 -14.21
N LEU A 59 -10.18 19.27 -13.24
CA LEU A 59 -10.89 20.32 -12.50
C LEU A 59 -9.90 21.26 -11.79
N THR A 60 -10.18 22.56 -11.83
CA THR A 60 -9.50 23.54 -10.99
C THR A 60 -9.91 23.38 -9.53
N PRO A 61 -9.17 23.95 -8.56
CA PRO A 61 -9.56 23.91 -7.15
C PRO A 61 -11.00 24.38 -6.91
N GLU A 62 -11.42 25.46 -7.57
CA GLU A 62 -12.77 26.02 -7.44
C GLU A 62 -13.84 25.09 -8.00
N GLU A 63 -13.53 24.40 -9.10
CA GLU A 63 -14.42 23.41 -9.71
C GLU A 63 -14.56 22.15 -8.84
N ILE A 64 -13.47 21.74 -8.16
CA ILE A 64 -13.49 20.65 -7.20
C ILE A 64 -14.40 21.00 -6.02
N GLU A 65 -14.26 22.19 -5.44
CA GLU A 65 -15.11 22.63 -4.33
C GLU A 65 -16.59 22.64 -4.72
N LYS A 66 -16.91 23.14 -5.91
CA LYS A 66 -18.27 23.12 -6.45
C LYS A 66 -18.80 21.69 -6.65
N GLU A 67 -17.98 20.78 -7.17
CA GLU A 67 -18.35 19.37 -7.36
C GLU A 67 -18.60 18.66 -6.03
N VAL A 68 -17.71 18.88 -5.05
CA VAL A 68 -17.84 18.34 -3.69
C VAL A 68 -19.11 18.87 -3.02
N ALA A 69 -19.36 20.18 -3.09
CA ALA A 69 -20.56 20.78 -2.52
C ALA A 69 -21.84 20.21 -3.17
N SER A 70 -21.83 20.02 -4.49
CA SER A 70 -22.97 19.53 -5.26
C SER A 70 -23.25 18.03 -5.05
N ARG A 71 -22.22 17.20 -4.84
CA ARG A 71 -22.36 15.73 -4.77
C ARG A 71 -22.33 15.15 -3.36
N ARG A 72 -21.62 15.81 -2.44
CA ARG A 72 -21.39 15.31 -1.07
C ARG A 72 -22.13 16.12 -0.01
N GLY A 73 -22.80 17.20 -0.41
CA GLY A 73 -23.43 18.15 0.50
C GLY A 73 -22.35 18.99 1.18
N GLY A 74 -22.02 20.14 0.60
CA GLY A 74 -21.22 21.15 1.27
C GLY A 74 -22.07 21.96 2.24
N PHE A 75 -21.50 22.42 3.35
CA PHE A 75 -22.11 23.48 4.14
C PHE A 75 -22.25 24.71 3.23
N GLN A 76 -23.49 25.08 2.93
CA GLN A 76 -23.79 26.40 2.41
C GLN A 76 -23.67 27.34 3.60
N ASP A 77 -22.63 28.18 3.61
CA ASP A 77 -22.64 29.39 4.44
C ASP A 77 -23.78 30.26 3.90
N ASN A 78 -24.96 30.12 4.51
CA ASN A 78 -26.05 31.05 4.33
C ASN A 78 -25.69 32.27 5.17
N GLU A 79 -25.34 33.38 4.51
CA GLU A 79 -25.21 34.72 5.11
C GLU A 79 -26.47 35.14 5.89
#